data_AF-A0A919I0G5-F1
#
_entry.id   AF-A0A919I0G5-F1
#
_cell.length_a   1.000
_cell.length_b   1.000
_cell.length_c   1.000
_cell.angle_alpha   90.00
_cell.angle_beta   90.00
_cell.angle_gamma   90.00
#
_symmetry.space_group_name_H-M   'P 1'
#
loop_
_entity.id
_entity.type
_entity.pdbx_description
1 polymer ?
#
loop_
_entity_poly.entity_id
_entity_poly.type
_entity_poly.pdbx_seq_one_letter_code
_entity_poly.pdbx_strand_id
1 'polypeptide(L)'
;MREYALLPVTAGRAVALATVPTMMFCLSPLSRALADDYFDPAALEFADPQQQTSDLHYFAKPGGQQPGTYSVTVVVNDRELGQADITFVDDGGQLRRC
;
A
#
# COMPACT_ATOMS: atom_id res chain seq x y z
N MET A 1 -71.76 10.39 6.64
CA MET A 1 -71.21 9.05 6.34
C MET A 1 -70.50 9.11 5.00
N ARG A 2 -69.17 9.08 4.99
CA ARG A 2 -68.37 8.83 3.78
C ARG A 2 -67.18 7.99 4.24
N GLU A 3 -67.23 6.72 3.86
CA GLU A 3 -66.31 5.67 4.26
C GLU A 3 -64.99 5.86 3.49
N TYR A 4 -63.89 6.11 4.21
CA TYR A 4 -62.56 6.14 3.62
C TYR A 4 -62.05 4.69 3.57
N ALA A 5 -62.14 4.08 2.39
CA ALA A 5 -61.58 2.77 2.13
C ALA A 5 -60.05 2.81 2.34
N LEU A 6 -59.58 2.08 3.35
CA LEU A 6 -58.17 1.77 3.54
C LEU A 6 -57.73 0.88 2.36
N LEU A 7 -56.95 1.45 1.44
CA LEU A 7 -56.28 0.68 0.40
C LEU A 7 -55.29 -0.27 1.07
N PRO A 8 -55.35 -1.59 0.82
CA PRO A 8 -54.33 -2.50 1.33
C PRO A 8 -53.04 -2.19 0.60
N VAL A 9 -52.03 -1.72 1.35
CA VAL A 9 -50.68 -1.63 0.80
C VAL A 9 -50.22 -3.06 0.54
N THR A 10 -50.19 -3.47 -0.72
CA THR A 10 -49.63 -4.75 -1.14
C THR A 10 -48.13 -4.76 -0.81
N ALA A 11 -47.82 -5.27 0.38
CA ALA A 11 -46.48 -5.32 0.96
C ALA A 11 -45.42 -5.95 0.02
N GLY A 12 -45.83 -6.81 -0.91
CA GLY A 12 -44.91 -7.50 -1.83
C GLY A 12 -44.20 -6.63 -2.87
N ARG A 13 -44.82 -5.54 -3.37
CA ARG A 13 -44.21 -4.70 -4.44
C ARG A 13 -43.30 -3.60 -3.90
N ALA A 14 -43.58 -3.08 -2.71
CA ALA A 14 -42.74 -2.09 -2.03
C ALA A 14 -41.45 -2.71 -1.48
N VAL A 15 -41.51 -3.96 -1.01
CA VAL A 15 -40.34 -4.71 -0.55
C VAL A 15 -39.36 -5.00 -1.69
N ALA A 16 -39.87 -5.30 -2.90
CA ALA A 16 -39.02 -5.62 -4.05
C ALA A 16 -38.21 -4.43 -4.61
N LEU A 17 -38.66 -3.18 -4.43
CA LEU A 17 -37.94 -1.99 -4.91
C LEU A 17 -36.84 -1.52 -3.94
N ALA A 18 -37.01 -1.77 -2.64
CA ALA A 18 -36.05 -1.38 -1.62
C ALA A 18 -34.89 -2.38 -1.47
N THR A 19 -35.11 -3.67 -1.74
CA THR A 19 -34.08 -4.72 -1.54
C THR A 19 -33.03 -4.75 -2.63
N VAL A 20 -33.38 -4.38 -3.87
CA VAL A 20 -32.46 -4.38 -5.02
C VAL A 20 -31.28 -3.41 -4.81
N PRO A 21 -31.47 -2.13 -4.46
CA PRO A 21 -30.34 -1.21 -4.26
C PRO A 21 -29.48 -1.58 -3.05
N THR A 22 -30.07 -2.12 -1.97
CA THR A 22 -29.31 -2.60 -0.80
C THR A 22 -28.46 -3.80 -1.16
N MET A 23 -29.03 -4.76 -1.89
CA MET A 23 -28.31 -5.93 -2.38
C MET A 23 -27.20 -5.53 -3.35
N MET A 24 -27.45 -4.59 -4.27
CA MET A 24 -26.43 -4.07 -5.19
C MET A 24 -25.26 -3.39 -4.46
N PHE A 25 -25.54 -2.63 -3.39
CA PHE A 25 -24.52 -2.01 -2.56
C PHE A 25 -23.68 -3.05 -1.80
N CYS A 26 -24.33 -4.08 -1.25
CA CYS A 26 -23.64 -5.18 -0.55
C CYS A 26 -22.80 -6.07 -1.48
N LEU A 27 -23.17 -6.19 -2.76
CA LEU A 27 -22.40 -6.94 -3.76
C LEU A 27 -21.35 -6.09 -4.49
N SER A 28 -21.26 -4.79 -4.20
CA SER A 28 -20.20 -3.96 -4.79
C SER A 28 -18.85 -4.41 -4.25
N PRO A 29 -17.86 -4.71 -5.11
CA PRO A 29 -16.51 -4.97 -4.64
C PRO A 29 -16.00 -3.68 -4.02
N LEU A 30 -15.91 -3.64 -2.68
CA LEU A 30 -15.06 -2.68 -1.99
C LEU A 30 -13.61 -3.04 -2.30
N SER A 31 -13.18 -2.72 -3.52
CA SER A 31 -11.78 -2.78 -3.89
C SER A 31 -11.08 -1.72 -3.06
N ARG A 32 -10.46 -2.15 -1.95
CA ARG A 32 -9.49 -1.31 -1.26
C ARG A 32 -8.37 -1.08 -2.26
N ALA A 33 -8.22 0.15 -2.75
CA ALA A 33 -7.05 0.52 -3.51
C ALA A 33 -5.83 0.33 -2.58
N LEU A 34 -5.08 -0.72 -2.81
CA LEU A 34 -3.78 -0.95 -2.17
C LEU A 34 -2.75 -0.24 -3.03
N ALA A 35 -2.34 0.95 -2.59
CA ALA A 35 -1.19 1.64 -3.13
C ALA A 35 -0.03 1.47 -2.17
N ASP A 36 1.19 1.43 -2.71
CA ASP A 36 2.41 1.58 -1.91
C ASP A 36 2.47 3.00 -1.30
N ASP A 37 3.31 3.19 -0.29
CA ASP A 37 3.46 4.49 0.36
C ASP A 37 4.09 5.51 -0.61
N TYR A 38 3.65 6.77 -0.54
CA TYR A 38 4.19 7.85 -1.37
C TYR A 38 5.08 8.77 -0.54
N PHE A 39 6.27 9.06 -1.07
CA PHE A 39 7.23 9.99 -0.50
C PHE A 39 7.43 11.18 -1.44
N ASP A 40 7.25 12.39 -0.92
CA ASP A 40 7.43 13.63 -1.67
C ASP A 40 8.94 13.88 -1.92
N PRO A 41 9.41 13.91 -3.18
CA PRO A 41 10.81 14.18 -3.48
C PRO A 41 11.28 15.58 -3.04
N ALA A 42 10.36 16.55 -2.91
CA ALA A 42 10.70 17.89 -2.42
C ALA A 42 11.00 17.92 -0.90
N ALA A 43 10.64 16.86 -0.16
CA ALA A 43 10.97 16.74 1.26
C ALA A 43 12.42 16.25 1.50
N LEU A 44 13.14 15.84 0.45
CA LEU A 44 14.52 15.39 0.58
C LEU A 44 15.47 16.60 0.66
N GLU A 45 16.28 16.65 1.72
CA GLU A 45 17.33 17.64 1.88
C GLU A 45 18.62 17.16 1.21
N PHE A 46 19.25 18.03 0.43
CA PHE A 46 20.50 17.75 -0.26
C PHE A 46 21.64 18.54 0.39
N ALA A 47 22.66 17.85 0.88
CA ALA A 47 23.86 18.48 1.43
C ALA A 47 24.73 19.13 0.34
N ASP A 48 24.69 18.57 -0.88
CA ASP A 48 25.39 19.09 -2.06
C ASP A 48 24.36 19.31 -3.19
N PRO A 49 24.28 20.51 -3.79
CA PRO A 49 23.42 20.78 -4.95
C PRO A 49 23.70 19.89 -6.17
N GLN A 50 24.88 19.27 -6.25
CA GLN A 50 25.23 18.31 -7.30
C GLN A 50 24.88 16.86 -6.94
N GLN A 51 24.40 16.61 -5.72
CA GLN A 51 24.00 15.27 -5.29
C GLN A 51 22.82 14.79 -6.13
N GLN A 52 22.98 13.64 -6.76
CA GLN A 52 21.92 13.03 -7.55
C GLN A 52 20.73 12.67 -6.64
N THR A 53 19.51 13.01 -7.08
CA THR A 53 18.28 12.63 -6.38
C THR A 53 18.24 11.11 -6.17
N SER A 54 18.08 10.68 -4.92
CA SER A 54 17.83 9.28 -4.59
C SER A 54 16.45 8.87 -5.10
N ASP A 55 16.33 7.65 -5.62
CA ASP A 55 15.05 7.14 -6.07
C ASP A 55 14.22 6.74 -4.84
N LEU A 56 13.15 7.49 -4.57
CA LEU A 56 12.34 7.28 -3.38
C LEU A 56 11.42 6.05 -3.48
N HIS A 57 11.23 5.47 -4.67
CA HIS A 57 10.40 4.28 -4.85
C HIS A 57 10.91 3.10 -3.99
N TYR A 58 12.22 3.01 -3.74
CA TYR A 58 12.78 1.96 -2.90
C TYR A 58 12.27 1.98 -1.46
N PHE A 59 11.76 3.12 -0.96
CA PHE A 59 11.27 3.26 0.41
C PHE A 59 9.73 3.13 0.53
N ALA A 60 9.02 3.01 -0.60
CA ALA A 60 7.56 2.91 -0.67
C ALA A 60 7.00 1.61 -0.07
N LYS A 61 7.87 0.65 0.28
CA LYS A 61 7.51 -0.66 0.82
C LYS A 61 8.21 -0.89 2.17
N PRO A 62 7.57 -1.62 3.11
CA PRO A 62 8.20 -1.97 4.37
C PRO A 62 9.55 -2.68 4.19
N GLY A 63 10.58 -2.19 4.87
CA GLY A 63 11.95 -2.73 4.78
C GLY A 63 12.71 -2.37 3.50
N GLY A 64 12.12 -1.51 2.66
CA GLY A 64 12.71 -1.05 1.41
C GLY A 64 14.01 -0.27 1.61
N GLN A 65 15.03 -0.59 0.82
CA GLN A 65 16.35 0.03 0.83
C GLN A 65 16.88 0.12 -0.60
N GLN A 66 17.59 1.21 -0.90
CA GLN A 66 18.17 1.43 -2.23
C GLN A 66 19.41 0.54 -2.43
N PRO A 67 19.69 0.03 -3.63
CA PRO A 67 20.99 -0.54 -3.96
C PRO A 67 22.14 0.45 -3.70
N GLY A 68 23.27 -0.06 -3.23
CA GLY A 68 24.40 0.78 -2.86
C GLY A 68 25.44 0.05 -2.03
N THR A 69 26.49 0.77 -1.65
CA THR A 69 27.52 0.28 -0.73
C THR A 69 27.15 0.64 0.71
N TYR A 70 27.10 -0.37 1.56
CA TYR A 70 26.74 -0.24 2.97
C TYR A 70 27.87 -0.75 3.86
N SER A 71 28.14 -0.02 4.95
CA SER A 71 29.01 -0.50 6.02
C SER A 71 28.21 -1.42 6.94
N VAL A 72 28.52 -2.72 6.90
CA VAL A 72 27.75 -3.76 7.59
C VAL A 72 28.64 -4.60 8.49
N THR A 73 28.06 -5.12 9.57
CA THR A 73 28.72 -6.14 10.39
C THR A 73 28.60 -7.50 9.71
N VAL A 74 29.72 -8.18 9.50
CA VAL A 74 29.80 -9.50 8.89
C VAL A 74 29.78 -10.57 9.98
N VAL A 75 28.78 -11.44 9.94
CA VAL A 75 28.63 -12.58 10.86
C VAL A 75 28.68 -13.89 10.06
N VAL A 76 29.52 -14.84 10.48
CA VAL A 76 29.67 -16.16 9.85
C VAL A 76 29.63 -17.23 10.93
N ASN A 77 28.74 -18.22 10.80
CA ASN A 77 28.55 -19.28 11.79
C ASN A 77 28.40 -18.73 13.22
N ASP A 78 27.52 -17.74 13.38
CA ASP A 78 27.23 -17.05 14.65
C ASP A 78 28.42 -16.32 15.28
N ARG A 79 29.51 -16.11 14.53
CA ARG A 79 30.67 -15.33 14.96
C ARG A 79 30.78 -14.05 14.17
N GLU A 80 30.81 -12.92 14.88
CA GLU A 80 31.12 -11.62 14.29
C GLU A 80 32.58 -11.59 13.84
N LEU A 81 32.81 -11.26 12.57
CA LEU A 81 34.13 -11.15 11.96
C LEU A 81 34.61 -9.70 11.84
N GLY A 82 33.69 -8.72 11.98
CA GLY A 82 33.98 -7.29 11.95
C GLY A 82 33.06 -6.52 11.00
N GLN A 83 33.42 -5.27 10.70
CA GLN A 83 32.70 -4.41 9.74
C GLN A 83 33.37 -4.44 8.36
N ALA A 84 32.55 -4.36 7.32
CA ALA A 84 33.01 -4.25 5.94
C ALA A 84 32.04 -3.41 5.10
N ASP A 85 32.59 -2.69 4.14
CA ASP A 85 31.80 -2.02 3.11
C ASP A 85 31.46 -3.03 2.01
N ILE A 86 30.17 -3.30 1.82
CA ILE A 86 29.66 -4.28 0.86
C ILE A 86 28.68 -3.60 -0.08
N THR A 87 28.89 -3.79 -1.38
CA THR A 87 27.95 -3.35 -2.43
C THR A 87 26.82 -4.37 -2.57
N PHE A 88 25.59 -3.88 -2.44
CA PHE A 88 24.37 -4.63 -2.66
C PHE A 88 23.67 -4.13 -3.92
N VAL A 89 23.18 -5.06 -4.72
CA VAL A 89 22.39 -4.83 -5.93
C VAL A 89 20.95 -5.27 -5.72
N ASP A 90 20.05 -4.68 -6.49
CA ASP A 90 18.66 -5.14 -6.54
C ASP A 90 18.58 -6.51 -7.23
N ASP A 91 17.92 -7.45 -6.57
CA ASP A 91 17.45 -8.69 -7.17
C ASP A 91 15.96 -8.87 -6.83
N GLY A 92 15.09 -8.33 -7.70
CA GLY A 92 13.64 -8.48 -7.56
C GLY A 92 13.07 -7.79 -6.30
N GLY A 93 13.66 -6.68 -5.86
CA GLY A 93 13.25 -5.95 -4.66
C GLY A 93 13.91 -6.42 -3.37
N GLN A 94 14.88 -7.34 -3.44
CA GLN A 94 15.76 -7.68 -2.31
C GLN A 94 17.20 -7.31 -2.62
N LEU A 95 17.86 -6.67 -1.65
CA LEU A 95 19.28 -6.38 -1.73
C LEU A 95 20.09 -7.67 -1.62
N ARG A 96 20.88 -7.98 -2.64
CA ARG A 96 21.83 -9.09 -2.65
C ARG A 96 23.26 -8.57 -2.81
N ARG A 97 24.21 -9.22 -2.13
CA ARG A 97 25.63 -8.96 -2.35
C ARG A 97 26.02 -9.36 -3.77
N CYS A 98 26.76 -8.50 -4.47
CA CYS A 98 27.34 -8.81 -5.78
C CYS A 98 28.32 -9.99 -5.75
#